data_AF-A0A958G4B9-F1
#
_entry.id   AF-A0A958G4B9-F1
#
_cell.length_a   1.000
_cell.length_b   1.000
_cell.length_c   1.000
_cell.angle_alpha   90.00
_cell.angle_beta   90.00
_cell.angle_gamma   90.00
#
_symmetry.space_group_name_H-M   'P 1'
#
loop_
_entity.id
_entity.type
_entity.pdbx_description
1 polymer ?
#
loop_
_entity_poly.entity_id
_entity_poly.type
_entity_poly.pdbx_seq_one_letter_code
_entity_poly.pdbx_strand_id
1 'polypeptide(L)'
;MQTFFRSFYLKLSAIFLVLLLGMGIAQIFITIDSSREFQIEVDQTLNLDLARDMVPDFEPFLADSINIEGMKDMIHYMMVINPKIEIYLLDDRGTIRAFFTGPGKDLDLKQVDLAPVRRFIAGDPDTPILGDDPRNAGRQKVFSAAPLHIGDRLGYLYVVVESELYDTAARNLRGTYMIRTIIRGLVISLAVTGLIGLLLFALLTRRLRRMTGVVEDFEKGNLSERIPVKSSDELAHLAQAFNLMADTIIANMDELKKTDQLRRELVANISHDLRSPMASIKAYIETILIKDPELEPQERRKYLETVLNISNLLESTV
;
A
#
# COMPACT_ATOMS: atom_id res chain seq x y z
N MET A 1 -5.84 -20.92 -16.71
CA MET A 1 -5.61 -19.65 -15.97
C MET A 1 -6.89 -19.03 -15.37
N GLN A 2 -8.10 -19.27 -15.89
CA GLN A 2 -9.35 -18.62 -15.41
C GLN A 2 -9.90 -19.11 -14.05
N THR A 3 -9.48 -20.26 -13.52
CA THR A 3 -9.92 -20.75 -12.19
C THR A 3 -9.07 -20.20 -11.03
N PHE A 4 -7.85 -19.72 -11.31
CA PHE A 4 -6.91 -19.27 -10.27
C PHE A 4 -7.37 -17.96 -9.58
N PHE A 5 -8.15 -17.12 -10.28
CA PHE A 5 -8.66 -15.85 -9.76
C PHE A 5 -10.03 -15.93 -9.07
N ARG A 6 -10.61 -17.11 -8.80
CA ARG A 6 -11.91 -17.19 -8.10
C ARG A 6 -11.81 -17.05 -6.59
N SER A 7 -10.68 -17.44 -5.99
CA SER A 7 -10.51 -17.38 -4.53
C SER A 7 -10.24 -15.94 -4.08
N PHE A 8 -11.07 -15.41 -3.18
CA PHE A 8 -10.86 -14.11 -2.54
C PHE A 8 -9.44 -13.97 -1.93
N TYR A 9 -8.94 -15.04 -1.30
CA TYR A 9 -7.57 -15.13 -0.80
C TYR A 9 -6.54 -14.87 -1.91
N LEU A 10 -6.65 -15.56 -3.06
CA LEU A 10 -5.66 -15.42 -4.14
C LEU A 10 -5.64 -14.01 -4.73
N LYS A 11 -6.81 -13.36 -4.86
CA LYS A 11 -6.88 -11.97 -5.32
C LYS A 11 -6.16 -11.02 -4.36
N LEU A 12 -6.46 -11.13 -3.06
CA LEU A 12 -5.91 -10.25 -2.04
C LEU A 12 -4.39 -10.48 -1.88
N SER A 13 -3.96 -11.74 -1.85
CA SER A 13 -2.54 -12.10 -1.83
C SER A 13 -1.79 -11.61 -3.07
N ALA A 14 -2.38 -11.70 -4.26
CA ALA A 14 -1.74 -11.21 -5.48
C ALA A 14 -1.54 -9.68 -5.46
N ILE A 15 -2.58 -8.92 -5.07
CA ILE A 15 -2.49 -7.46 -4.95
C ILE A 15 -1.43 -7.08 -3.92
N PHE A 16 -1.42 -7.73 -2.76
CA PHE A 16 -0.43 -7.50 -1.72
C PHE A 16 1.00 -7.79 -2.19
N LEU A 17 1.23 -8.91 -2.87
CA LEU A 17 2.56 -9.26 -3.38
C LEU A 17 3.04 -8.28 -4.46
N VAL A 18 2.14 -7.77 -5.31
CA VAL A 18 2.47 -6.74 -6.30
C VAL A 18 2.87 -5.43 -5.62
N LEU A 19 2.10 -4.97 -4.62
CA LEU A 19 2.43 -3.78 -3.84
C LEU A 19 3.76 -3.93 -3.10
N LEU A 20 3.98 -5.10 -2.50
CA LEU A 20 5.22 -5.44 -1.79
C LEU A 20 6.43 -5.37 -2.73
N LEU A 21 6.30 -5.91 -3.94
CA LEU A 21 7.36 -5.88 -4.96
C LEU A 21 7.62 -4.46 -5.44
N GLY A 22 6.57 -3.67 -5.70
CA GLY A 22 6.69 -2.25 -6.06
C GLY A 22 7.40 -1.43 -4.98
N MET A 23 7.05 -1.62 -3.71
CA MET A 23 7.71 -0.98 -2.58
C MET A 23 9.19 -1.39 -2.47
N GLY A 24 9.50 -2.67 -2.74
CA GLY A 24 10.87 -3.16 -2.78
C GLY A 24 11.71 -2.49 -3.87
N ILE A 25 11.17 -2.33 -5.08
CA ILE A 25 11.85 -1.63 -6.17
C ILE A 25 12.08 -0.15 -5.84
N ALA A 26 11.08 0.53 -5.28
CA ALA A 26 11.20 1.93 -4.88
C ALA A 26 12.31 2.12 -3.82
N GLN A 27 12.39 1.22 -2.83
CA GLN A 27 13.44 1.25 -1.81
C GLN A 27 14.84 1.05 -2.40
N ILE A 28 15.02 0.15 -3.37
CA ILE A 28 16.29 0.00 -4.09
C ILE A 28 16.69 1.32 -4.75
N PHE A 29 15.76 1.94 -5.47
CA PHE A 29 16.02 3.19 -6.19
C PHE A 29 16.43 4.31 -5.23
N ILE A 30 15.65 4.55 -4.17
CA ILE A 30 15.94 5.57 -3.15
C ILE A 30 17.30 5.31 -2.49
N THR A 31 17.61 4.05 -2.18
CA THR A 31 18.87 3.70 -1.51
C THR A 31 20.08 3.94 -2.42
N ILE A 32 19.98 3.60 -3.70
CA ILE A 32 21.08 3.84 -4.67
C ILE A 32 21.33 5.34 -4.83
N ASP A 33 20.25 6.13 -4.94
CA ASP A 33 20.31 7.57 -5.12
C ASP A 33 20.91 8.26 -3.89
N SER A 34 20.34 7.99 -2.71
CA SER A 34 20.83 8.51 -1.43
C SER A 34 22.27 8.09 -1.14
N SER A 35 22.66 6.86 -1.49
CA SER A 35 24.04 6.40 -1.31
C SER A 35 25.02 7.14 -2.22
N ARG A 36 24.61 7.65 -3.38
CA ARG A 36 25.49 8.43 -4.26
C ARG A 36 25.71 9.83 -3.69
N GLU A 37 24.65 10.51 -3.29
CA GLU A 37 24.74 11.84 -2.68
C GLU A 37 25.63 11.83 -1.43
N PHE A 38 25.42 10.85 -0.55
CA PHE A 38 26.23 10.69 0.65
C PHE A 38 27.74 10.54 0.36
N GLN A 39 28.12 9.82 -0.70
CA GLN A 39 29.53 9.67 -1.06
C GLN A 39 30.13 10.98 -1.55
N ILE A 40 29.39 11.77 -2.33
CA ILE A 40 29.84 13.09 -2.82
C ILE A 40 30.07 14.04 -1.64
N GLU A 41 29.17 14.04 -0.66
CA GLU A 41 29.29 14.87 0.53
C GLU A 41 30.47 14.45 1.43
N VAL A 42 30.68 13.14 1.60
CA VAL A 42 31.86 12.61 2.33
C VAL A 42 33.16 13.02 1.62
N ASP A 43 33.24 12.87 0.30
CA ASP A 43 34.42 13.27 -0.48
C ASP A 43 34.70 14.77 -0.35
N GLN A 44 33.66 15.62 -0.40
CA GLN A 44 33.83 17.06 -0.20
C GLN A 44 34.29 17.39 1.22
N THR A 45 33.74 16.73 2.24
CA THR A 45 34.11 16.96 3.63
C THR A 45 35.56 16.55 3.92
N LEU A 46 36.00 15.39 3.40
CA LEU A 46 37.36 14.90 3.60
C LEU A 46 38.42 15.77 2.92
N ASN A 47 38.07 16.43 1.82
CA ASN A 47 39.00 17.25 1.05
C ASN A 47 38.79 18.74 1.28
N LEU A 48 37.94 19.15 2.22
CA LEU A 48 37.51 20.53 2.40
C LEU A 48 38.72 21.48 2.58
N ASP A 49 39.65 21.10 3.45
CA ASP A 49 40.82 21.92 3.79
C ASP A 49 42.03 21.70 2.86
N LEU A 50 41.92 20.80 1.86
CA LEU A 50 43.06 20.41 1.02
C LEU A 50 43.75 21.60 0.36
N ALA A 51 43.01 22.48 -0.31
CA ALA A 51 43.61 23.67 -0.93
C ALA A 51 44.20 24.62 0.12
N ARG A 52 43.54 24.78 1.28
CA ARG A 52 44.01 25.67 2.35
C ARG A 52 45.33 25.20 2.95
N ASP A 53 45.46 23.90 3.16
CA ASP A 53 46.68 23.29 3.70
C ASP A 53 47.84 23.33 2.70
N MET A 54 47.54 23.41 1.40
CA MET A 54 48.54 23.50 0.34
C MET A 54 49.02 24.93 0.05
N VAL A 55 48.27 25.98 0.44
CA VAL A 55 48.67 27.39 0.16
C VAL A 55 50.10 27.72 0.64
N PRO A 56 50.52 27.39 1.88
CA PRO A 56 51.84 27.74 2.39
C PRO A 56 53.00 27.16 1.57
N ASP A 57 52.80 26.00 0.95
CA ASP A 57 53.80 25.34 0.10
C ASP A 57 53.93 26.03 -1.28
N PHE A 58 52.85 26.67 -1.74
CA PHE A 58 52.80 27.36 -3.03
C PHE A 58 53.27 28.82 -2.95
N GLU A 59 53.08 29.52 -1.83
CA GLU A 59 53.44 30.92 -1.65
C GLU A 59 54.88 31.30 -2.06
N PRO A 60 55.94 30.51 -1.71
CA PRO A 60 57.32 30.85 -2.07
C PRO A 60 57.57 30.95 -3.57
N PHE A 61 56.78 30.23 -4.37
CA PHE A 61 56.93 30.15 -5.83
C PHE A 61 56.03 31.15 -6.58
N LEU A 62 55.22 31.92 -5.85
CA LEU A 62 54.26 32.86 -6.39
C LEU A 62 54.55 34.32 -6.00
N ALA A 63 55.62 34.58 -5.21
CA ALA A 63 55.94 35.89 -4.64
C ALA A 63 56.19 36.99 -5.68
N ASP A 64 56.88 36.70 -6.79
CA ASP A 64 57.18 37.70 -7.84
C ASP A 64 56.48 37.36 -9.17
N SER A 65 56.54 36.10 -9.57
CA SER A 65 55.91 35.55 -10.76
C SER A 65 55.70 34.05 -10.57
N ILE A 66 54.86 33.43 -11.40
CA ILE A 66 54.57 31.99 -11.31
C ILE A 66 55.82 31.21 -11.74
N ASN A 67 56.58 30.68 -10.78
CA ASN A 67 57.75 29.85 -11.06
C ASN A 67 57.36 28.36 -11.15
N ILE A 68 56.87 27.96 -12.32
CA ILE A 68 56.44 26.57 -12.58
C ILE A 68 57.60 25.58 -12.41
N GLU A 69 58.82 25.98 -12.79
CA GLU A 69 59.99 25.10 -12.74
C GLU A 69 60.39 24.77 -11.30
N GLY A 70 60.31 25.75 -10.40
CA GLY A 70 60.56 25.54 -8.96
C GLY A 70 59.51 24.68 -8.26
N MET A 71 58.27 24.67 -8.76
CA MET A 71 57.16 23.92 -8.16
C MET A 71 57.07 22.48 -8.67
N LYS A 72 57.78 22.16 -9.77
CA LYS A 72 57.65 20.90 -10.50
C LYS A 72 57.86 19.68 -9.62
N ASP A 73 58.90 19.70 -8.78
CA ASP A 73 59.24 18.56 -7.92
C ASP A 73 58.23 18.39 -6.78
N MET A 74 57.84 19.48 -6.12
CA MET A 74 56.83 19.48 -5.06
C MET A 74 55.50 18.91 -5.57
N ILE A 75 55.05 19.39 -6.72
CA ILE A 75 53.80 18.97 -7.34
C ILE A 75 53.89 17.51 -7.78
N HIS A 76 55.03 17.09 -8.33
CA HIS A 76 55.27 15.69 -8.64
C HIS A 76 55.15 14.82 -7.39
N TYR A 77 55.75 15.22 -6.26
CA TYR A 77 55.60 14.49 -4.99
C TYR A 77 54.15 14.44 -4.50
N MET A 78 53.42 15.55 -4.55
CA MET A 78 52.00 15.59 -4.16
C MET A 78 51.15 14.65 -5.01
N MET A 79 51.38 14.65 -6.33
CA MET A 79 50.68 13.75 -7.26
C MET A 79 51.10 12.29 -7.12
N VAL A 80 52.33 12.01 -6.68
CA VAL A 80 52.74 10.64 -6.34
C VAL A 80 52.05 10.15 -5.06
N ILE A 81 51.87 11.04 -4.07
CA ILE A 81 51.20 10.72 -2.81
C ILE A 81 49.69 10.53 -3.03
N ASN A 82 49.07 11.42 -3.80
CA ASN A 82 47.66 11.30 -4.17
C ASN A 82 47.45 11.65 -5.65
N PRO A 83 47.51 10.66 -6.56
CA PRO A 83 47.41 10.88 -8.00
C PRO A 83 46.04 11.37 -8.47
N LYS A 84 45.06 11.40 -7.57
CA LYS A 84 43.70 11.85 -7.84
C LYS A 84 43.53 13.37 -7.66
N ILE A 85 44.55 14.08 -7.20
CA ILE A 85 44.49 15.52 -6.99
C ILE A 85 44.92 16.23 -8.27
N GLU A 86 44.08 17.14 -8.75
CA GLU A 86 44.39 18.08 -9.80
C GLU A 86 44.41 19.48 -9.24
N ILE A 87 45.44 20.26 -9.57
CA ILE A 87 45.70 21.56 -8.98
C ILE A 87 45.66 22.62 -10.09
N TYR A 88 44.90 23.68 -9.85
CA TYR A 88 44.74 24.80 -10.77
C TYR A 88 45.00 26.10 -10.02
N LEU A 89 45.85 26.96 -10.59
CA LEU A 89 46.07 28.31 -10.10
C LEU A 89 45.17 29.26 -10.89
N LEU A 90 44.24 29.90 -10.19
CA LEU A 90 43.28 30.85 -10.76
C LEU A 90 43.67 32.29 -10.42
N ASP A 91 43.40 33.22 -11.33
CA ASP A 91 43.42 34.65 -11.02
C ASP A 91 42.11 35.16 -10.38
N ASP A 92 42.03 36.46 -10.11
CA ASP A 92 40.87 37.15 -9.53
C ASP A 92 39.58 37.06 -10.36
N ARG A 93 39.70 36.64 -11.63
CA ARG A 93 38.60 36.43 -12.57
C ARG A 93 38.29 34.94 -12.81
N GLY A 94 39.05 34.03 -12.20
CA GLY A 94 38.88 32.59 -12.38
C GLY A 94 39.61 32.02 -13.60
N THR A 95 40.49 32.81 -14.24
CA THR A 95 41.29 32.35 -15.38
C THR A 95 42.40 31.43 -14.89
N ILE A 96 42.56 30.27 -15.51
CA ILE A 96 43.58 29.29 -15.16
C ILE A 96 44.93 29.81 -15.67
N ARG A 97 45.83 30.14 -14.74
CA ARG A 97 47.19 30.65 -15.01
C ARG A 97 48.21 29.54 -15.10
N ALA A 98 48.04 28.50 -14.29
CA ALA A 98 48.82 27.28 -14.32
C ALA A 98 47.95 26.11 -13.86
N PHE A 99 48.28 24.91 -14.31
CA PHE A 99 47.55 23.69 -13.97
C PHE A 99 48.52 22.53 -13.85
N PHE A 100 48.16 21.58 -12.99
CA PHE A 100 48.94 20.40 -12.69
C PHE A 100 47.98 19.23 -12.57
N THR A 101 47.93 18.41 -13.62
CA THR A 101 46.95 17.34 -13.80
C THR A 101 47.66 16.04 -14.15
N GLY A 102 47.00 14.90 -13.89
CA GLY A 102 47.48 13.59 -14.32
C GLY A 102 47.69 13.50 -15.85
N PRO A 103 48.48 12.52 -16.33
CA PRO A 103 48.75 12.35 -17.76
C PRO A 103 47.44 12.12 -18.57
N GLY A 104 47.35 12.72 -19.76
CA GLY A 104 46.44 12.23 -20.81
C GLY A 104 45.21 13.08 -21.19
N LYS A 105 45.08 14.35 -20.79
CA LYS A 105 44.10 15.27 -21.43
C LYS A 105 44.40 16.73 -21.08
N ASP A 106 44.41 17.62 -22.07
CA ASP A 106 44.52 19.07 -21.91
C ASP A 106 43.24 19.67 -21.28
N LEU A 107 43.30 20.96 -20.95
CA LEU A 107 42.16 21.72 -20.44
C LEU A 107 41.10 21.95 -21.52
N ASP A 108 39.84 21.65 -21.20
CA ASP A 108 38.68 22.02 -22.02
C ASP A 108 38.20 23.45 -21.67
N LEU A 109 38.37 23.87 -20.42
CA LEU A 109 38.04 25.21 -19.93
C LEU A 109 39.31 25.99 -19.58
N LYS A 110 39.36 27.27 -19.98
CA LYS A 110 40.44 28.20 -19.60
C LYS A 110 40.10 29.07 -18.39
N GLN A 111 38.83 29.05 -17.98
CA GLN A 111 38.29 29.84 -16.91
C GLN A 111 37.23 29.02 -16.18
N VAL A 112 37.19 29.17 -14.86
CA VAL A 112 36.22 28.52 -13.95
C VAL A 112 35.31 29.58 -13.37
N ASP A 113 34.03 29.26 -13.17
CA ASP A 113 33.12 30.14 -12.44
C ASP A 113 33.58 30.31 -10.98
N LEU A 114 33.80 31.56 -10.57
CA LEU A 114 34.20 31.89 -9.20
C LEU A 114 33.02 31.93 -8.23
N ALA A 115 31.76 31.88 -8.68
CA ALA A 115 30.62 31.91 -7.78
C ALA A 115 30.61 30.70 -6.81
N PRO A 116 30.76 29.44 -7.26
CA PRO A 116 30.93 28.30 -6.36
C PRO A 116 32.16 28.42 -5.45
N VAL A 117 33.29 28.88 -5.99
CA VAL A 117 34.56 29.05 -5.25
C VAL A 117 34.40 30.02 -4.09
N ARG A 118 33.76 31.17 -4.34
CA ARG A 118 33.52 32.18 -3.30
C ARG A 118 32.53 31.69 -2.25
N ARG A 119 31.48 30.95 -2.64
CA ARG A 119 30.54 30.31 -1.70
C ARG A 119 31.25 29.30 -0.80
N PHE A 120 32.12 28.48 -1.38
CA PHE A 120 32.93 27.52 -0.63
C PHE A 120 33.83 28.19 0.40
N ILE A 121 34.60 29.20 -0.01
CA ILE A 121 35.51 29.95 0.90
C ILE A 121 34.73 30.71 1.99
N ALA A 122 33.51 31.17 1.68
CA ALA A 122 32.64 31.83 2.65
C ALA A 122 32.05 30.88 3.71
N GLY A 123 32.23 29.57 3.57
CA GLY A 123 31.69 28.57 4.49
C GLY A 123 30.17 28.39 4.38
N ASP A 124 29.65 28.43 3.16
CA ASP A 124 28.21 28.21 2.89
C ASP A 124 27.77 26.81 3.40
N PRO A 125 26.70 26.71 4.21
CA PRO A 125 26.22 25.44 4.75
C PRO A 125 25.55 24.53 3.72
N ASP A 126 25.21 25.02 2.53
CA ASP A 126 24.58 24.22 1.47
C ASP A 126 25.63 23.34 0.76
N THR A 127 25.93 22.17 1.36
CA THR A 127 26.77 21.12 0.77
C THR A 127 25.93 20.06 0.03
N PRO A 128 26.45 19.44 -1.05
CA PRO A 128 27.77 19.68 -1.65
C PRO A 128 27.80 20.90 -2.60
N ILE A 129 28.87 21.70 -2.52
CA ILE A 129 29.14 22.80 -3.45
C ILE A 129 29.96 22.26 -4.61
N LEU A 130 29.36 22.23 -5.80
CA LEU A 130 30.01 21.75 -7.02
C LEU A 130 30.57 22.92 -7.83
N GLY A 131 31.78 22.76 -8.36
CA GLY A 131 32.48 23.72 -9.22
C GLY A 131 32.82 23.11 -10.58
N ASP A 132 33.20 23.93 -11.56
CA ASP A 132 33.49 23.44 -12.91
C ASP A 132 34.68 22.47 -12.93
N ASP A 133 34.61 21.45 -13.79
CA ASP A 133 35.73 20.56 -14.11
C ASP A 133 36.53 21.14 -15.28
N PRO A 134 37.76 21.66 -15.06
CA PRO A 134 38.53 22.29 -16.12
C PRO A 134 38.89 21.37 -17.31
N ARG A 135 38.84 20.04 -17.10
CA ARG A 135 39.16 19.04 -18.13
C ARG A 135 37.93 18.53 -18.88
N ASN A 136 36.72 18.89 -18.46
CA ASN A 136 35.47 18.45 -19.07
C ASN A 136 34.44 19.58 -19.04
N ALA A 137 34.35 20.33 -20.14
CA ALA A 137 33.40 21.44 -20.25
C ALA A 137 31.94 20.98 -19.98
N GLY A 138 31.23 21.72 -19.12
CA GLY A 138 29.85 21.44 -18.75
C GLY A 138 29.67 20.38 -17.66
N ARG A 139 30.76 19.84 -17.10
CA ARG A 139 30.73 18.95 -15.94
C ARG A 139 31.13 19.71 -14.68
N GLN A 140 30.46 19.42 -13.57
CA GLN A 140 30.82 19.95 -12.25
C GLN A 140 31.31 18.83 -11.33
N LYS A 141 32.21 19.15 -10.41
CA LYS A 141 32.85 18.24 -9.46
C LYS A 141 32.99 18.88 -8.08
N VAL A 142 33.21 18.04 -7.07
CA VAL A 142 33.67 18.49 -5.76
C VAL A 142 35.08 19.06 -5.90
N PHE A 143 35.32 20.14 -5.17
CA PHE A 143 36.60 20.84 -5.18
C PHE A 143 36.91 21.37 -3.79
N SER A 144 38.18 21.70 -3.58
CA SER A 144 38.64 22.53 -2.47
C SER A 144 39.25 23.79 -3.05
N ALA A 145 38.99 24.93 -2.41
CA ALA A 145 39.57 26.18 -2.84
C ALA A 145 40.03 27.04 -1.67
N ALA A 146 41.15 27.73 -1.87
CA ALA A 146 41.69 28.67 -0.90
C ALA A 146 42.21 29.92 -1.61
N PRO A 147 42.08 31.11 -0.98
CA PRO A 147 42.69 32.32 -1.50
C PRO A 147 44.22 32.24 -1.38
N LEU A 148 44.93 32.75 -2.39
CA LEU A 148 46.38 32.94 -2.35
C LEU A 148 46.77 34.24 -3.07
N HIS A 149 48.02 34.67 -2.94
CA HIS A 149 48.54 35.83 -3.66
C HIS A 149 49.54 35.39 -4.74
N ILE A 150 49.38 35.94 -5.94
CA ILE A 150 50.32 35.77 -7.08
C ILE A 150 50.91 37.14 -7.35
N GLY A 151 52.12 37.40 -6.86
CA GLY A 151 52.62 38.76 -6.68
C GLY A 151 51.70 39.56 -5.76
N ASP A 152 51.37 40.79 -6.17
CA ASP A 152 50.44 41.66 -5.43
C ASP A 152 48.95 41.41 -5.74
N ARG A 153 48.61 40.36 -6.50
CA ARG A 153 47.24 40.11 -6.94
C ARG A 153 46.62 38.93 -6.20
N LEU A 154 45.35 39.09 -5.84
CA LEU A 154 44.54 37.99 -5.31
C LEU A 154 44.34 36.93 -6.41
N GLY A 155 44.56 35.68 -6.05
CA GLY A 155 44.23 34.50 -6.84
C GLY A 155 43.63 33.42 -5.96
N TYR A 156 43.37 32.27 -6.55
CA TYR A 156 42.81 31.12 -5.84
C TYR A 156 43.58 29.85 -6.21
N LEU A 157 43.88 29.03 -5.21
CA LEU A 157 44.23 27.64 -5.42
C LEU A 157 42.93 26.87 -5.57
N TYR A 158 42.71 26.24 -6.71
CA TYR A 158 41.54 25.43 -7.00
C TYR A 158 41.99 23.99 -7.17
N VAL A 159 41.57 23.13 -6.26
CA VAL A 159 41.98 21.74 -6.20
C VAL A 159 40.77 20.87 -6.49
N VAL A 160 40.79 20.17 -7.62
CA VAL A 160 39.76 19.21 -7.98
C VAL A 160 40.27 17.84 -7.59
N VAL A 161 39.53 17.18 -6.71
CA VAL A 161 39.80 15.77 -6.41
C VAL A 161 38.99 14.96 -7.41
N GLU A 162 39.66 14.04 -8.10
CA GLU A 162 39.01 13.05 -8.93
C GLU A 162 38.18 12.13 -8.04
N SER A 163 36.91 12.51 -7.82
CA SER A 163 35.93 11.62 -7.19
C SER A 163 35.70 10.44 -8.14
N GLU A 164 35.52 9.24 -7.57
CA GLU A 164 35.38 7.97 -8.29
C GLU A 164 34.07 7.87 -9.10
N LEU A 165 33.63 8.93 -9.76
CA LEU A 165 32.42 8.90 -10.56
C LEU A 165 32.58 8.02 -11.81
N TYR A 166 33.80 7.66 -12.23
CA TYR A 166 33.97 6.73 -13.36
C TYR A 166 35.16 5.77 -13.28
N ASP A 167 35.76 5.50 -12.12
CA ASP A 167 36.82 4.48 -12.08
C ASP A 167 36.21 3.07 -11.93
N THR A 168 36.33 2.27 -12.99
CA THR A 168 35.70 0.95 -13.16
C THR A 168 36.26 -0.15 -12.26
N ALA A 169 37.34 0.12 -11.51
CA ALA A 169 38.03 -0.90 -10.71
C ALA A 169 37.66 -0.88 -9.21
N ALA A 170 37.55 0.30 -8.57
CA ALA A 170 37.29 0.42 -7.14
C ALA A 170 35.82 0.17 -6.73
N ARG A 171 34.88 0.35 -7.68
CA ARG A 171 33.44 0.05 -7.51
C ARG A 171 33.15 -1.42 -7.15
N ASN A 172 34.06 -2.35 -7.42
CA ASN A 172 33.77 -3.78 -7.28
C ASN A 172 33.92 -4.34 -5.85
N LEU A 173 34.47 -3.58 -4.89
CA LEU A 173 34.74 -4.13 -3.56
C LEU A 173 33.85 -3.52 -2.47
N ARG A 174 33.94 -2.21 -2.15
CA ARG A 174 33.10 -1.60 -1.08
C ARG A 174 31.63 -1.46 -1.48
N GLY A 175 31.36 -1.06 -2.73
CA GLY A 175 30.01 -1.04 -3.30
C GLY A 175 29.37 -2.43 -3.25
N THR A 176 30.13 -3.48 -3.56
CA THR A 176 29.63 -4.86 -3.52
C THR A 176 29.21 -5.31 -2.12
N TYR A 177 29.95 -4.99 -1.05
CA TYR A 177 29.56 -5.41 0.30
C TYR A 177 28.33 -4.67 0.82
N MET A 178 28.25 -3.35 0.64
CA MET A 178 27.07 -2.58 1.07
C MET A 178 25.84 -2.94 0.25
N ILE A 179 25.94 -2.97 -1.09
CA ILE A 179 24.84 -3.35 -1.97
C ILE A 179 24.37 -4.79 -1.69
N ARG A 180 25.29 -5.74 -1.47
CA ARG A 180 24.91 -7.13 -1.15
C ARG A 180 24.22 -7.23 0.22
N THR A 181 24.62 -6.41 1.19
CA THR A 181 23.97 -6.36 2.50
C THR A 181 22.58 -5.74 2.40
N ILE A 182 22.42 -4.66 1.63
CA ILE A 182 21.12 -4.04 1.34
C ILE A 182 20.20 -5.01 0.61
N ILE A 183 20.67 -5.68 -0.45
CA ILE A 183 19.89 -6.67 -1.20
C ILE A 183 19.48 -7.83 -0.29
N ARG A 184 20.39 -8.36 0.55
CA ARG A 184 20.05 -9.41 1.51
C ARG A 184 19.00 -8.93 2.52
N GLY A 185 19.18 -7.74 3.09
CA GLY A 185 18.23 -7.12 4.01
C GLY A 185 16.85 -6.97 3.39
N LEU A 186 16.79 -6.49 2.14
CA LEU A 186 15.57 -6.34 1.37
C LEU A 186 14.90 -7.69 1.07
N VAL A 187 15.67 -8.69 0.64
CA VAL A 187 15.12 -10.03 0.37
C VAL A 187 14.54 -10.63 1.66
N ILE A 188 15.24 -10.48 2.79
CA ILE A 188 14.77 -10.95 4.09
C ILE A 188 13.50 -10.20 4.51
N SER A 189 13.47 -8.86 4.39
CA SER A 189 12.29 -8.07 4.76
C SER A 189 11.09 -8.41 3.89
N LEU A 190 11.28 -8.52 2.57
CA LEU A 190 10.23 -8.94 1.64
C LEU A 190 9.74 -10.36 1.95
N ALA A 191 10.63 -11.29 2.27
CA ALA A 191 10.26 -12.65 2.64
C ALA A 191 9.45 -12.69 3.94
N VAL A 192 9.89 -11.96 4.97
CA VAL A 192 9.21 -11.90 6.27
C VAL A 192 7.85 -11.22 6.14
N THR A 193 7.79 -10.05 5.52
CA THR A 193 6.53 -9.31 5.32
C THR A 193 5.57 -10.08 4.40
N GLY A 194 6.10 -10.71 3.35
CA GLY A 194 5.35 -11.63 2.49
C GLY A 194 4.74 -12.78 3.28
N LEU A 195 5.55 -13.48 4.09
CA LEU A 195 5.11 -14.60 4.90
C LEU A 195 4.03 -14.20 5.92
N ILE A 196 4.25 -13.11 6.67
CA ILE A 196 3.30 -12.60 7.66
C ILE A 196 1.99 -12.18 6.97
N GLY A 197 2.06 -11.43 5.87
CA GLY A 197 0.88 -10.98 5.14
C GLY A 197 0.06 -12.14 4.59
N LEU A 198 0.70 -13.13 3.96
CA LEU A 198 0.01 -14.33 3.46
C LEU A 198 -0.63 -15.14 4.60
N LEU A 199 0.04 -15.28 5.74
CA LEU A 199 -0.50 -15.95 6.92
C LEU A 199 -1.75 -15.23 7.46
N LEU A 200 -1.69 -13.90 7.60
CA LEU A 200 -2.84 -13.10 8.04
C LEU A 200 -4.02 -13.23 7.09
N PHE A 201 -3.80 -13.13 5.77
CA PHE A 201 -4.88 -13.33 4.79
C PHE A 201 -5.46 -14.73 4.83
N ALA A 202 -4.64 -15.75 5.06
CA ALA A 202 -5.10 -17.13 5.18
C ALA A 202 -6.00 -17.30 6.41
N LEU A 203 -5.61 -16.73 7.56
CA LEU A 203 -6.42 -16.74 8.79
C LEU A 203 -7.76 -16.02 8.61
N LEU A 204 -7.76 -14.82 8.03
CA LEU A 204 -8.97 -14.03 7.79
C LEU A 204 -9.89 -14.70 6.78
N THR A 205 -9.36 -15.14 5.64
CA THR A 205 -10.17 -15.77 4.59
C THR A 205 -10.75 -17.10 5.06
N ARG A 206 -10.02 -17.86 5.91
CA ARG A 206 -10.54 -19.10 6.49
C ARG A 206 -11.77 -18.84 7.37
N ARG A 207 -11.77 -17.77 8.18
CA ARG A 207 -12.94 -17.38 8.99
C ARG A 207 -14.12 -17.01 8.10
N LEU A 208 -13.90 -16.16 7.09
CA LEU A 208 -14.94 -15.75 6.14
C LEU A 208 -15.56 -16.94 5.38
N ARG A 209 -14.74 -17.87 4.89
CA ARG A 209 -15.24 -19.08 4.22
C ARG A 209 -16.11 -19.94 5.13
N ARG A 210 -15.73 -20.06 6.41
CA ARG A 210 -16.54 -20.80 7.39
C ARG A 210 -17.90 -20.12 7.61
N MET A 211 -17.92 -18.80 7.76
CA MET A 211 -19.16 -18.04 7.89
C MET A 211 -20.04 -18.20 6.65
N THR A 212 -19.44 -18.12 5.46
CA THR A 212 -20.15 -18.31 4.18
C THR A 212 -20.78 -19.71 4.12
N GLY A 213 -20.06 -20.76 4.55
CA GLY A 213 -20.61 -22.11 4.62
C GLY A 213 -21.85 -22.22 5.51
N VAL A 214 -21.83 -21.61 6.70
CA VAL A 214 -23.01 -21.60 7.60
C VAL A 214 -24.20 -20.88 6.96
N VAL A 215 -23.96 -19.77 6.26
CA VAL A 215 -25.01 -19.03 5.54
C VAL A 215 -25.60 -19.88 4.41
N GLU A 216 -24.76 -20.54 3.61
CA GLU A 216 -25.21 -21.44 2.53
C GLU A 216 -25.98 -22.66 3.07
N ASP A 217 -25.58 -23.19 4.22
CA ASP A 217 -26.27 -24.32 4.84
C ASP A 217 -27.61 -23.89 5.46
N PHE A 218 -27.68 -22.69 6.03
CA PHE A 218 -28.94 -22.08 6.47
C PHE A 218 -29.91 -21.88 5.30
N GLU A 219 -29.43 -21.38 4.15
CA GLU A 219 -30.23 -21.25 2.92
C GLU A 219 -30.80 -22.60 2.45
N LYS A 220 -30.02 -23.68 2.58
CA LYS A 220 -30.45 -25.06 2.24
C LYS A 220 -31.39 -25.70 3.27
N GLY A 221 -31.75 -24.98 4.34
CA GLY A 221 -32.71 -25.41 5.36
C GLY A 221 -32.11 -25.95 6.66
N ASN A 222 -30.78 -25.92 6.84
CA ASN A 222 -30.17 -26.20 8.13
C ASN A 222 -30.29 -24.98 9.07
N LEU A 223 -31.48 -24.78 9.63
CA LEU A 223 -31.80 -23.61 10.44
C LEU A 223 -31.21 -23.64 11.86
N SER A 224 -30.59 -24.74 12.27
CA SER A 224 -30.06 -24.91 13.63
C SER A 224 -28.63 -24.38 13.79
N GLU A 225 -27.87 -24.29 12.69
CA GLU A 225 -26.48 -23.89 12.76
C GLU A 225 -26.34 -22.38 12.99
N ARG A 226 -25.31 -21.99 13.76
CA ARG A 226 -25.01 -20.59 14.09
C ARG A 226 -23.53 -20.32 13.91
N ILE A 227 -23.20 -19.08 13.56
CA ILE A 227 -21.81 -18.65 13.41
C ILE A 227 -21.22 -18.41 14.81
N PRO A 228 -20.09 -19.04 15.18
CA PRO A 228 -19.48 -18.85 16.49
C PRO A 228 -18.84 -17.46 16.62
N VAL A 229 -19.26 -16.72 17.65
CA VAL A 229 -18.73 -15.38 17.99
C VAL A 229 -17.52 -15.55 18.92
N LYS A 230 -16.30 -15.51 18.36
CA LYS A 230 -15.05 -15.71 19.12
C LYS A 230 -14.18 -14.46 19.27
N SER A 231 -14.60 -13.34 18.68
CA SER A 231 -13.81 -12.11 18.54
C SER A 231 -14.70 -10.90 18.85
N SER A 232 -14.10 -9.71 18.89
CA SER A 232 -14.80 -8.42 18.97
C SER A 232 -14.50 -7.53 17.75
N ASP A 233 -14.10 -8.17 16.64
CA ASP A 233 -13.82 -7.51 15.36
C ASP A 233 -15.09 -7.38 14.49
N GLU A 234 -14.94 -6.81 13.29
CA GLU A 234 -16.02 -6.63 12.33
C GLU A 234 -16.63 -7.96 11.89
N LEU A 235 -15.85 -9.05 11.87
CA LEU A 235 -16.36 -10.39 11.55
C LEU A 235 -17.25 -10.93 12.68
N ALA A 236 -16.94 -10.63 13.93
CA ALA A 236 -17.79 -10.97 15.07
C ALA A 236 -19.11 -10.19 15.05
N HIS A 237 -19.07 -8.90 14.71
CA HIS A 237 -20.30 -8.12 14.54
C HIS A 237 -21.17 -8.71 13.41
N LEU A 238 -20.58 -9.07 12.27
CA LEU A 238 -21.29 -9.75 11.19
C LEU A 238 -21.88 -11.10 11.64
N ALA A 239 -21.14 -11.88 12.43
CA ALA A 239 -21.63 -13.14 12.99
C ALA A 239 -22.85 -12.94 13.91
N GLN A 240 -22.82 -11.93 14.78
CA GLN A 240 -23.94 -11.59 15.67
C GLN A 240 -25.16 -11.14 14.86
N ALA A 241 -24.97 -10.26 13.88
CA ALA A 241 -26.05 -9.78 13.01
C ALA A 241 -26.72 -10.94 12.25
N PHE A 242 -25.92 -11.86 11.69
CA PHE A 242 -26.46 -13.06 11.05
C PHE A 242 -27.24 -13.95 12.03
N ASN A 243 -26.70 -14.22 13.22
CA ASN A 243 -27.38 -15.06 14.21
C ASN A 243 -28.73 -14.45 14.65
N LEU A 244 -28.77 -13.13 14.89
CA LEU A 244 -30.01 -12.41 15.22
C LEU A 244 -31.04 -12.49 14.09
N MET A 245 -30.60 -12.34 12.84
CA MET A 245 -31.46 -12.50 11.68
C MET A 245 -32.01 -13.93 11.59
N ALA A 246 -31.15 -14.94 11.78
CA ALA A 246 -31.55 -16.35 11.77
C ALA A 246 -32.60 -16.65 12.86
N ASP A 247 -32.40 -16.15 14.08
CA ASP A 247 -33.34 -16.31 15.19
C ASP A 247 -34.70 -15.64 14.89
N THR A 248 -34.67 -14.45 14.29
CA THR A 248 -35.89 -13.72 13.90
C THR A 248 -36.66 -14.48 12.82
N ILE A 249 -35.98 -15.03 11.81
CA ILE A 249 -36.60 -15.82 10.75
C ILE A 249 -37.29 -17.06 11.33
N ILE A 250 -36.61 -17.78 12.23
CA ILE A 250 -37.16 -18.98 12.87
C ILE A 250 -38.38 -18.63 13.72
N ALA A 251 -38.30 -17.56 14.52
CA ALA A 251 -39.44 -17.09 15.32
C ALA A 251 -40.66 -16.77 14.44
N ASN A 252 -40.45 -16.05 13.32
CA ASN A 252 -41.51 -15.73 12.36
C ASN A 252 -42.11 -16.98 11.71
N MET A 253 -41.28 -17.98 11.37
CA MET A 253 -41.77 -19.25 10.82
C MET A 253 -42.63 -20.02 11.83
N ASP A 254 -42.24 -20.03 13.10
CA ASP A 254 -43.01 -20.69 14.16
C ASP A 254 -44.31 -19.96 14.47
N GLU A 255 -44.32 -18.63 14.43
CA GLU A 255 -45.54 -17.84 14.53
C GLU A 255 -46.48 -18.14 13.36
N LEU A 256 -45.98 -18.13 12.12
CA LEU A 256 -46.77 -18.43 10.93
C LEU A 256 -47.40 -19.83 11.00
N LYS A 257 -46.65 -20.84 11.47
CA LYS A 257 -47.17 -22.20 11.68
C LYS A 257 -48.30 -22.23 12.71
N LYS A 258 -48.14 -21.53 13.83
CA LYS A 258 -49.19 -21.43 14.86
C LYS A 258 -50.44 -20.77 14.30
N THR A 259 -50.29 -19.68 13.55
CA THR A 259 -51.42 -18.99 12.91
C THR A 259 -52.13 -19.87 11.89
N ASP A 260 -51.39 -20.64 11.07
CA ASP A 260 -52.01 -21.57 10.12
C ASP A 260 -52.74 -22.72 10.83
N GLN A 261 -52.18 -23.24 11.93
CA GLN A 261 -52.85 -24.27 12.72
C GLN A 261 -54.16 -23.75 13.34
N LEU A 262 -54.13 -22.59 13.99
CA LEU A 262 -55.33 -21.96 14.55
C LEU A 262 -56.39 -21.69 13.49
N ARG A 263 -55.97 -21.23 12.30
CA ARG A 263 -56.87 -21.03 11.16
C ARG A 263 -57.53 -22.34 10.74
N ARG A 264 -56.78 -23.45 10.64
CA ARG A 264 -57.33 -24.77 10.26
C ARG A 264 -58.31 -25.29 11.31
N GLU A 265 -57.98 -25.15 12.59
CA GLU A 265 -58.85 -25.52 13.70
C GLU A 265 -60.15 -24.72 13.68
N LEU A 266 -60.07 -23.40 13.47
CA LEU A 266 -61.25 -22.54 13.34
C LEU A 266 -62.15 -22.97 12.17
N VAL A 267 -61.58 -23.19 10.99
CA VAL A 267 -62.34 -23.62 9.81
C VAL A 267 -62.98 -25.00 10.04
N ALA A 268 -62.27 -25.94 10.67
CA ALA A 268 -62.80 -27.26 10.99
C ALA A 268 -63.98 -27.18 11.97
N ASN A 269 -63.85 -26.36 13.02
CA ASN A 269 -64.91 -26.15 14.02
C ASN A 269 -66.14 -25.51 13.40
N ILE A 270 -65.98 -24.42 12.63
CA ILE A 270 -67.09 -23.77 11.92
C ILE A 270 -67.78 -24.76 10.96
N SER A 271 -66.99 -25.55 10.21
CA SER A 271 -67.54 -26.54 9.27
C SER A 271 -68.34 -27.64 9.98
N HIS A 272 -67.89 -28.07 11.16
CA HIS A 272 -68.60 -29.04 11.98
C HIS A 272 -69.93 -28.46 12.47
N ASP A 273 -69.91 -27.23 12.98
CA ASP A 273 -71.08 -26.58 13.57
C ASP A 273 -72.13 -26.20 12.51
N LEU A 274 -71.72 -25.87 11.28
CA LEU A 274 -72.63 -25.63 10.16
C LEU A 274 -73.23 -26.91 9.57
N ARG A 275 -72.54 -28.06 9.68
CA ARG A 275 -73.01 -29.33 9.11
C ARG A 275 -74.30 -29.83 9.76
N SER A 276 -74.42 -29.68 11.07
CA SER A 276 -75.58 -30.13 11.85
C SER A 276 -76.90 -29.44 11.45
N PRO A 277 -77.00 -28.09 11.41
CA PRO A 277 -78.19 -27.39 10.96
C PRO A 277 -78.45 -27.60 9.46
N MET A 278 -77.42 -27.67 8.62
CA MET A 278 -77.56 -28.00 7.20
C MET A 278 -78.17 -29.39 6.98
N ALA A 279 -77.70 -30.40 7.72
CA ALA A 279 -78.27 -31.75 7.67
C ALA A 279 -79.73 -31.77 8.12
N SER A 280 -80.07 -30.97 9.15
CA SER A 280 -81.43 -30.81 9.65
C SER A 280 -82.35 -30.18 8.59
N ILE A 281 -81.93 -29.06 7.97
CA ILE A 281 -82.65 -28.42 6.86
C ILE A 281 -82.88 -29.42 5.72
N LYS A 282 -81.83 -30.14 5.31
CA LYS A 282 -81.91 -31.15 4.25
C LYS A 282 -82.92 -32.25 4.59
N ALA A 283 -82.89 -32.80 5.81
CA ALA A 283 -83.80 -33.85 6.24
C ALA A 283 -85.27 -33.40 6.24
N TYR A 284 -85.54 -32.17 6.67
CA TYR A 284 -86.89 -31.61 6.61
C TYR A 284 -87.37 -31.41 5.16
N ILE A 285 -86.52 -30.90 4.27
CA ILE A 285 -86.85 -30.75 2.85
C ILE A 285 -87.08 -32.12 2.19
N GLU A 286 -86.22 -33.11 2.45
CA GLU A 286 -86.37 -34.48 1.96
C GLU A 286 -87.69 -35.09 2.44
N THR A 287 -88.07 -34.87 3.70
CA THR A 287 -89.35 -35.35 4.25
C THR A 287 -90.53 -34.73 3.51
N ILE A 288 -90.49 -33.42 3.22
CA ILE A 288 -91.52 -32.75 2.43
C ILE A 288 -91.58 -33.36 1.03
N LEU A 289 -90.45 -33.54 0.35
CA LEU A 289 -90.39 -34.07 -1.02
C LEU A 289 -90.87 -35.52 -1.12
N ILE A 290 -90.54 -36.37 -0.15
CA ILE A 290 -90.92 -37.79 -0.14
C ILE A 290 -92.41 -37.97 0.17
N LYS A 291 -92.97 -37.16 1.07
CA LYS A 291 -94.35 -37.31 1.56
C LYS A 291 -95.34 -36.30 0.97
N ASP A 292 -94.93 -35.48 0.00
CA ASP A 292 -95.72 -34.37 -0.55
C ASP A 292 -97.20 -34.70 -0.85
N PRO A 293 -97.55 -35.82 -1.53
CA PRO A 293 -98.95 -36.13 -1.84
C PRO A 293 -99.79 -36.59 -0.63
N GLU A 294 -99.15 -36.95 0.49
CA GLU A 294 -99.80 -37.48 1.71
C GLU A 294 -99.83 -36.46 2.86
N LEU A 295 -99.14 -35.32 2.71
CA LEU A 295 -99.03 -34.29 3.75
C LEU A 295 -100.23 -33.34 3.76
N GLU A 296 -100.89 -33.23 4.91
CA GLU A 296 -101.86 -32.18 5.19
C GLU A 296 -101.21 -30.78 5.04
N PRO A 297 -101.93 -29.76 4.53
CA PRO A 297 -101.38 -28.42 4.32
C PRO A 297 -100.75 -27.79 5.58
N GLN A 298 -101.26 -28.14 6.77
CA GLN A 298 -100.74 -27.67 8.05
C GLN A 298 -99.38 -28.29 8.40
N GLU A 299 -99.17 -29.59 8.15
CA GLU A 299 -97.90 -30.27 8.41
C GLU A 299 -96.80 -29.79 7.47
N ARG A 300 -97.14 -29.57 6.20
CA ARG A 300 -96.23 -28.99 5.20
C ARG A 300 -95.75 -27.61 5.62
N ARG A 301 -96.66 -26.75 6.10
CA ARG A 301 -96.32 -25.40 6.59
C ARG A 301 -95.42 -25.48 7.82
N LYS A 302 -95.68 -26.40 8.75
CA LYS A 302 -94.84 -26.62 9.94
C LYS A 302 -93.40 -27.02 9.59
N TYR A 303 -93.20 -27.90 8.60
CA TYR A 303 -91.85 -28.27 8.16
C TYR A 303 -91.11 -27.11 7.47
N LEU A 304 -91.80 -26.34 6.63
CA LEU A 304 -91.24 -25.13 6.00
C LEU A 304 -90.89 -24.04 7.04
N GLU A 305 -91.74 -23.82 8.03
CA GLU A 305 -91.45 -22.90 9.16
C GLU A 305 -90.24 -23.38 9.96
N THR A 306 -90.08 -24.69 10.16
CA THR A 306 -88.91 -25.25 10.84
C THR A 306 -87.63 -25.02 10.04
N VAL A 307 -87.66 -25.25 8.73
CA VAL A 307 -86.53 -24.94 7.83
C VAL A 307 -86.19 -23.45 7.87
N LEU A 308 -87.20 -22.58 7.80
CA LEU A 308 -87.02 -21.13 7.87
C LEU A 308 -86.41 -20.69 9.21
N ASN A 309 -86.87 -21.26 10.33
CA ASN A 309 -86.32 -20.96 11.64
C ASN A 309 -84.84 -21.40 11.76
N ILE A 310 -84.48 -22.58 11.26
CA ILE A 310 -83.08 -23.05 11.27
C ILE A 310 -82.22 -22.16 10.35
N SER A 311 -82.75 -21.74 9.20
CA SER A 311 -82.08 -20.81 8.28
C SER A 311 -81.83 -19.44 8.93
N ASN A 312 -82.83 -18.86 9.58
CA ASN A 312 -82.71 -17.58 10.28
C ASN A 312 -81.71 -17.67 11.45
N LEU A 313 -81.69 -18.80 12.16
CA LEU A 313 -80.71 -19.04 13.22
C LEU A 313 -79.29 -19.06 12.67
N LEU A 314 -79.06 -19.76 11.55
CA LEU A 314 -77.77 -19.78 10.85
C LEU A 314 -77.33 -18.39 10.39
N GLU A 315 -78.26 -17.61 9.82
CA GLU A 315 -78.00 -16.24 9.36
C GLU A 315 -77.65 -15.29 10.52
N SER A 316 -78.16 -15.55 11.73
CA SER A 316 -77.79 -14.78 12.94
C SER A 316 -76.45 -15.19 13.57
N THR A 317 -75.85 -16.31 13.15
CA THR A 317 -74.64 -16.89 13.76
C THR A 317 -73.37 -16.63 12.94
N VAL A 318 -73.51 -16.22 11.67
CA VAL A 318 -72.43 -15.86 10.73
C VAL A 318 -72.30 -14.34 10.65
#